data_AF-X1BTC4-F1
#
_entry.id   AF-X1BTC4-F1
#
_cell.length_a   1.000
_cell.length_b   1.000
_cell.length_c   1.000
_cell.angle_alpha   90.00
_cell.angle_beta   90.00
_cell.angle_gamma   90.00
#
_symmetry.space_group_name_H-M   'P 1'
#
loop_
_entity.id
_entity.type
_entity.pdbx_description
1 polymer ?
#
loop_
_entity_poly.entity_id
_entity_poly.type
_entity_poly.pdbx_seq_one_letter_code
_entity_poly.pdbx_strand_id
1 'polypeptide(L)'
;EISVYLVGDIVTQDFLASNFLKPFISVCIVDEKTQRNHIKIEIEDFFEEIIEFENPEGGIKKESFTILDAIVKSKKRTLLKVIVGEEDLLVLPLVMSIDLNDNVKNLVFYGQPPITDSKKTIPEGIVMVDVEKRIQKVVEKFVGMMM
;
A
#
# COMPACT_ATOMS: atom_id res chain seq x y z
N GLU A 1 8.81 -4.40 17.51
CA GLU A 1 7.92 -5.14 16.59
C GLU A 1 8.00 -4.49 15.21
N ILE A 2 7.65 -5.19 14.13
CA ILE A 2 7.66 -4.66 12.75
C ILE A 2 6.28 -4.87 12.15
N SER A 3 5.72 -3.82 11.55
CA SER A 3 4.45 -3.82 10.83
C SER A 3 4.72 -3.40 9.38
N VAL A 4 4.28 -4.21 8.42
CA VAL A 4 4.52 -4.01 6.99
C VAL A 4 3.23 -3.65 6.28
N TYR A 5 3.31 -2.62 5.44
CA TYR A 5 2.22 -2.12 4.62
C TYR A 5 2.65 -2.17 3.15
N LEU A 6 1.86 -2.82 2.30
CA LEU A 6 2.22 -3.10 0.91
C LEU A 6 1.27 -2.37 -0.04
N VAL A 7 1.83 -1.73 -1.08
CA VAL A 7 1.07 -1.10 -2.17
C VAL A 7 1.60 -1.63 -3.49
N GLY A 8 0.77 -2.40 -4.20
CA GLY A 8 1.10 -2.99 -5.48
C GLY A 8 0.98 -4.51 -5.52
N ASP A 9 0.59 -5.03 -6.69
CA ASP A 9 0.32 -6.46 -6.92
C ASP A 9 1.56 -7.33 -6.67
N ILE A 10 2.66 -7.03 -7.36
CA ILE A 10 3.87 -7.87 -7.38
C ILE A 10 4.52 -7.94 -6.00
N VAL A 11 4.66 -6.79 -5.33
CA VAL A 11 5.23 -6.74 -3.98
C VAL A 11 4.37 -7.50 -2.98
N THR A 12 3.04 -7.39 -3.11
CA THR A 12 2.10 -8.14 -2.26
C THR A 12 2.26 -9.64 -2.47
N GLN A 13 2.34 -10.09 -3.73
CA GLN A 13 2.54 -11.49 -4.06
C GLN A 13 3.86 -12.05 -3.49
N ASP A 14 4.97 -11.33 -3.66
CA ASP A 14 6.30 -11.77 -3.20
C ASP A 14 6.34 -11.91 -1.67
N PHE A 15 5.73 -10.97 -0.95
CA PHE A 15 5.64 -11.03 0.51
C PHE A 15 4.74 -12.18 0.99
N LEU A 16 3.60 -12.40 0.35
CA LEU A 16 2.68 -13.50 0.68
C LEU A 16 3.27 -14.88 0.39
N ALA A 17 4.12 -15.00 -0.64
CA ALA A 17 4.79 -16.25 -0.99
C ALA A 17 5.95 -16.60 -0.02
N SER A 18 6.46 -15.62 0.72
CA SER A 18 7.58 -15.81 1.65
C SER A 18 7.10 -16.10 3.07
N ASN A 19 7.38 -17.31 3.57
CA ASN A 19 7.10 -17.67 4.97
C ASN A 19 7.81 -16.78 5.99
N PHE A 20 8.91 -16.13 5.59
CA PHE A 20 9.64 -15.20 6.46
C PHE A 20 8.99 -13.81 6.49
N LEU A 21 8.53 -13.29 5.35
CA LEU A 21 8.00 -11.93 5.26
C LEU A 21 6.51 -11.85 5.59
N LYS A 22 5.75 -12.88 5.20
CA LYS A 22 4.30 -12.98 5.38
C LYS A 22 3.80 -12.62 6.79
N PRO A 23 4.45 -13.05 7.90
CA PRO A 23 3.98 -12.75 9.24
C PRO A 23 3.99 -11.27 9.62
N PHE A 24 4.75 -10.41 8.90
CA PHE A 24 4.83 -8.98 9.20
C PHE A 24 3.78 -8.14 8.48
N ILE A 25 3.05 -8.73 7.51
CA ILE A 25 2.07 -8.01 6.68
C ILE A 25 0.87 -7.61 7.54
N SER A 26 0.57 -6.31 7.54
CA SER A 26 -0.58 -5.71 8.20
C SER A 26 -1.64 -5.28 7.19
N VAL A 27 -1.25 -4.57 6.13
CA VAL A 27 -2.19 -4.11 5.09
C VAL A 27 -1.57 -4.31 3.72
N CYS A 28 -2.38 -4.78 2.78
CA CYS A 28 -2.03 -4.80 1.35
C CYS A 28 -3.05 -3.97 0.57
N ILE A 29 -2.58 -3.17 -0.39
CA ILE A 29 -3.41 -2.44 -1.34
C ILE A 29 -3.01 -2.89 -2.75
N VAL A 30 -3.99 -3.33 -3.53
CA VAL A 30 -3.80 -3.92 -4.87
C VAL A 30 -4.92 -3.46 -5.80
N ASP A 31 -4.69 -3.43 -7.12
CA ASP A 31 -5.73 -3.18 -8.12
C ASP A 31 -5.92 -4.34 -9.13
N GLU A 32 -5.06 -5.37 -9.05
CA GLU A 32 -5.01 -6.53 -9.97
C GLU A 32 -4.85 -6.15 -11.46
N LYS A 33 -4.53 -4.90 -11.79
CA LYS A 33 -4.36 -4.43 -13.17
C LYS A 33 -3.00 -4.77 -13.76
N THR A 34 -2.04 -5.20 -12.95
CA THR A 34 -0.72 -5.66 -13.43
C THR A 34 -0.80 -7.01 -14.18
N GLN A 35 -2.00 -7.58 -14.32
CA GLN A 35 -2.22 -8.96 -14.77
C GLN A 35 -2.39 -9.10 -16.29
N ARG A 36 -1.25 -9.15 -17.00
CA ARG A 36 -1.15 -9.80 -18.33
C ARG A 36 -1.35 -11.34 -18.27
N ASN A 37 -1.51 -11.93 -17.09
CA ASN A 37 -1.97 -13.29 -16.85
C ASN A 37 -2.73 -13.30 -15.52
N HIS A 38 -3.93 -13.87 -15.49
CA HIS A 38 -4.74 -13.99 -14.27
C HIS A 38 -3.98 -14.77 -13.19
N ILE A 39 -3.42 -14.07 -12.20
CA ILE A 39 -2.83 -14.65 -11.01
C ILE A 39 -3.85 -14.44 -9.91
N LYS A 40 -4.55 -15.52 -9.53
CA LYS A 40 -5.28 -15.55 -8.26
C LYS A 40 -4.24 -15.48 -7.15
N ILE A 41 -4.19 -14.38 -6.42
CA ILE A 41 -3.62 -14.40 -5.08
C ILE A 41 -4.44 -15.46 -4.32
N GLU A 42 -3.80 -16.49 -3.78
CA GLU A 42 -4.51 -17.45 -2.93
C GLU A 42 -4.71 -16.78 -1.56
N ILE A 43 -5.81 -16.02 -1.47
CA ILE A 43 -6.12 -15.07 -0.38
C ILE A 43 -6.75 -15.76 0.83
N GLU A 44 -7.28 -16.97 0.63
CA GLU A 44 -8.53 -17.41 1.27
C GLU A 44 -8.47 -17.60 2.80
N ASP A 45 -7.28 -17.62 3.44
CA ASP A 45 -7.14 -17.76 4.90
C ASP A 45 -6.14 -16.81 5.59
N PHE A 46 -5.46 -15.91 4.87
CA PHE A 46 -4.43 -15.06 5.49
C PHE A 46 -5.00 -13.75 6.06
N PHE A 47 -5.86 -13.09 5.29
CA PHE A 47 -6.44 -11.81 5.63
C PHE A 47 -7.70 -12.01 6.48
N GLU A 48 -7.81 -11.20 7.53
CA GLU A 48 -8.97 -11.17 8.41
C GLU A 48 -10.10 -10.32 7.81
N GLU A 49 -9.77 -9.48 6.84
CA GLU A 49 -10.70 -8.54 6.21
C GLU A 49 -10.28 -8.26 4.76
N ILE A 50 -11.26 -8.27 3.86
CA ILE A 50 -11.08 -7.91 2.45
C ILE A 50 -12.09 -6.81 2.14
N ILE A 51 -11.63 -5.70 1.59
CA ILE A 51 -12.43 -4.51 1.31
C ILE A 51 -12.24 -4.15 -0.15
N GLU A 52 -13.34 -3.98 -0.88
CA GLU A 52 -13.32 -3.43 -2.23
C GLU A 52 -13.47 -1.91 -2.20
N PHE A 53 -12.70 -1.22 -3.04
CA PHE A 53 -12.66 0.23 -3.10
C PHE A 53 -12.53 0.74 -4.53
N GLU A 54 -12.97 1.95 -4.77
CA GLU A 54 -12.81 2.62 -6.06
C GLU A 54 -11.91 3.84 -5.84
N ASN A 55 -10.83 3.97 -6.61
CA ASN A 55 -9.93 5.12 -6.56
C ASN A 55 -9.62 5.58 -7.99
N PRO A 56 -9.77 6.87 -8.35
CA PRO A 56 -9.48 7.31 -9.72
C PRO A 56 -8.03 7.03 -10.14
N GLU A 57 -7.83 6.72 -11.42
CA GLU A 57 -6.50 6.60 -12.04
C GLU A 57 -5.72 7.90 -11.88
N GLY A 58 -4.43 7.81 -11.51
CA GLY A 58 -3.59 8.97 -11.24
C GLY A 58 -4.13 9.94 -10.16
N GLY A 59 -5.05 9.51 -9.29
CA GLY A 59 -5.70 10.36 -8.29
C GLY A 59 -5.84 9.73 -6.90
N ILE A 60 -6.36 10.53 -5.97
CA ILE A 60 -6.68 10.11 -4.59
C ILE A 60 -8.12 10.48 -4.31
N LYS A 61 -8.99 9.47 -4.14
CA LYS A 61 -10.38 9.67 -3.70
C LYS A 61 -10.40 10.14 -2.24
N LYS A 62 -11.18 11.17 -1.88
CA LYS A 62 -11.17 11.76 -0.52
C LYS A 62 -11.55 10.73 0.57
N GLU A 63 -12.39 9.78 0.22
CA GLU A 63 -12.83 8.69 1.07
C GLU A 63 -11.67 7.74 1.45
N SER A 64 -10.57 7.73 0.69
CA SER A 64 -9.38 6.92 0.98
C SER A 64 -8.75 7.26 2.34
N PHE A 65 -8.77 8.53 2.76
CA PHE A 65 -8.20 8.94 4.06
C PHE A 65 -8.98 8.33 5.22
N THR A 66 -10.32 8.31 5.13
CA THR A 66 -11.18 7.78 6.19
C THR A 66 -11.13 6.26 6.22
N ILE A 67 -11.18 5.59 5.06
CA ILE A 67 -11.16 4.13 5.00
C ILE A 67 -9.80 3.57 5.46
N LEU A 68 -8.68 4.19 5.05
CA LEU A 68 -7.35 3.74 5.45
C LEU A 68 -7.07 4.00 6.94
N ASP A 69 -7.58 5.11 7.49
CA ASP A 69 -7.53 5.35 8.94
C ASP A 69 -8.30 4.27 9.71
N ALA A 70 -9.48 3.88 9.24
CA ALA A 70 -10.26 2.79 9.85
C ALA A 70 -9.56 1.43 9.75
N ILE A 71 -8.99 1.12 8.57
CA ILE A 71 -8.23 -0.12 8.34
C ILE A 71 -7.04 -0.21 9.29
N VAL A 72 -6.20 0.82 9.36
CA VAL A 72 -5.00 0.79 10.21
C VAL A 72 -5.38 0.69 11.70
N LYS A 73 -6.42 1.39 12.14
CA LYS A 73 -6.90 1.33 13.53
C LYS A 73 -7.52 -0.01 13.91
N SER A 74 -8.05 -0.78 12.95
CA SER A 74 -8.64 -2.09 13.22
C SER A 74 -7.58 -3.11 13.67
N LYS A 75 -6.31 -2.90 13.26
CA LYS A 75 -5.17 -3.82 13.48
C LYS A 75 -5.37 -5.23 12.92
N LYS A 76 -6.40 -5.44 12.09
CA LYS A 76 -6.62 -6.68 11.36
C LYS A 76 -5.65 -6.74 10.19
N ARG A 77 -5.27 -7.96 9.77
CA ARG A 77 -4.64 -8.15 8.47
C ARG A 77 -5.66 -7.89 7.37
N THR A 78 -5.53 -6.77 6.66
CA THR A 78 -6.53 -6.32 5.69
C THR A 78 -5.99 -6.26 4.27
N LEU A 79 -6.76 -6.76 3.31
CA LEU A 79 -6.57 -6.55 1.89
C LEU A 79 -7.55 -5.48 1.39
N LEU A 80 -7.03 -4.36 0.89
CA LEU A 80 -7.81 -3.34 0.20
C LEU A 80 -7.64 -3.53 -1.32
N LYS A 81 -8.70 -3.95 -1.99
CA LYS A 81 -8.73 -4.20 -3.43
C LYS A 81 -9.37 -3.03 -4.17
N VAL A 82 -8.60 -2.32 -4.98
CA VAL A 82 -9.09 -1.27 -5.87
C VAL A 82 -9.73 -1.93 -7.10
N ILE A 83 -11.06 -1.95 -7.13
CA ILE A 83 -11.84 -2.60 -8.22
C ILE A 83 -12.08 -1.69 -9.42
N VAL A 84 -11.93 -0.38 -9.24
CA VAL A 84 -12.04 0.65 -10.29
C VAL A 84 -10.94 1.68 -10.08
N GLY A 85 -10.15 1.91 -11.14
CA GLY A 85 -8.98 2.81 -11.18
C GLY A 85 -7.71 2.17 -10.59
N GLU A 86 -6.85 2.91 -9.88
CA GLU A 86 -5.47 2.47 -9.53
C GLU A 86 -5.14 2.67 -8.04
N GLU A 87 -4.15 1.95 -7.53
CA GLU A 87 -3.69 2.01 -6.14
C GLU A 87 -2.46 2.91 -5.88
N ASP A 88 -1.68 3.27 -6.90
CA ASP A 88 -0.35 3.88 -6.76
C ASP A 88 -0.29 5.04 -5.76
N LEU A 89 -1.24 5.97 -5.85
CA LEU A 89 -1.28 7.16 -4.99
C LEU A 89 -1.88 6.91 -3.60
N LEU A 90 -2.50 5.75 -3.36
CA LEU A 90 -3.04 5.38 -2.04
C LEU A 90 -1.95 5.16 -0.99
N VAL A 91 -0.68 5.06 -1.40
CA VAL A 91 0.46 5.10 -0.47
C VAL A 91 0.48 6.37 0.38
N LEU A 92 0.02 7.51 -0.16
CA LEU A 92 0.03 8.80 0.55
C LEU A 92 -0.99 8.84 1.70
N PRO A 93 -2.30 8.59 1.50
CA PRO A 93 -3.24 8.50 2.61
C PRO A 93 -2.87 7.36 3.57
N LEU A 94 -2.34 6.23 3.09
CA LEU A 94 -1.88 5.13 3.95
C LEU A 94 -0.80 5.59 4.94
N VAL A 95 0.25 6.26 4.45
CA VAL A 95 1.34 6.79 5.30
C VAL A 95 0.82 7.74 6.36
N MET A 96 -0.18 8.58 6.03
CA MET A 96 -0.81 9.50 6.98
C MET A 96 -1.65 8.78 8.04
N SER A 97 -2.28 7.65 7.69
CA SER A 97 -3.13 6.86 8.58
C SER A 97 -2.36 5.96 9.55
N ILE A 98 -1.07 5.69 9.31
CA ILE A 98 -0.26 4.80 10.17
C ILE A 98 -0.06 5.42 11.56
N ASP A 99 -0.46 4.67 12.59
CA ASP A 99 -0.21 5.06 13.98
C ASP A 99 1.27 4.83 14.34
N LEU A 100 1.92 5.88 14.84
CA LEU A 100 3.33 5.86 15.19
C LEU A 100 3.48 5.66 16.70
N ASN A 101 4.07 4.54 17.07
CA ASN A 101 4.51 4.30 18.44
C ASN A 101 5.97 3.82 18.44
N ASP A 102 6.71 4.14 19.49
CA ASP A 102 8.16 3.89 19.55
C ASP A 102 8.54 2.40 19.62
N ASN A 103 7.57 1.50 19.82
CA ASN A 103 7.79 0.06 19.97
C ASN A 103 7.57 -0.73 18.67
N VAL A 104 6.96 -0.11 17.65
CA VAL A 104 6.62 -0.73 16.37
C VAL A 104 7.28 0.05 15.23
N LYS A 105 8.12 -0.64 14.46
CA LYS A 105 8.69 -0.11 13.23
C LYS A 105 7.68 -0.31 12.09
N ASN A 106 7.23 0.79 11.49
CA ASN A 106 6.28 0.76 10.38
C ASN A 106 7.02 0.91 9.05
N LEU A 107 6.94 -0.10 8.20
CA LEU A 107 7.59 -0.12 6.89
C LEU A 107 6.53 -0.18 5.79
N VAL A 108 6.56 0.81 4.91
CA VAL A 108 5.73 0.80 3.70
C VAL A 108 6.60 0.35 2.54
N PHE A 109 6.14 -0.63 1.76
CA PHE A 109 6.76 -1.04 0.51
C PHE A 109 5.79 -0.77 -0.63
N TYR A 110 6.29 -0.14 -1.69
CA TYR A 110 5.52 0.02 -2.92
C TYR A 110 6.32 -0.40 -4.16
N GLY A 111 5.62 -0.95 -5.13
CA GLY A 111 6.20 -1.36 -6.41
C GLY A 111 6.64 -0.16 -7.24
N GLN A 112 7.80 -0.27 -7.90
CA GLN A 112 8.28 0.71 -8.86
C GLN A 112 8.31 0.06 -10.25
N PRO A 113 7.40 0.42 -11.17
CA PRO A 113 7.39 -0.15 -12.51
C PRO A 113 8.60 0.34 -13.33
N PRO A 114 9.11 -0.48 -14.28
CA PRO A 114 10.23 -0.12 -15.13
C PRO A 114 9.87 0.94 -16.19
N ILE A 115 8.58 1.04 -16.51
CA ILE A 115 8.04 2.00 -17.49
C ILE A 115 7.51 3.19 -16.72
N THR A 116 8.11 4.35 -16.96
CA THR A 116 7.67 5.63 -16.44
C THR A 116 7.80 6.67 -17.55
N ASP A 117 7.09 7.79 -17.45
CA ASP A 117 7.26 8.94 -18.35
C ASP A 117 8.62 9.67 -18.16
N SER A 118 9.50 9.11 -17.34
CA SER A 118 10.84 9.63 -17.11
C SER A 118 11.70 9.54 -18.37
N LYS A 119 12.47 10.61 -18.63
CA LYS A 119 13.51 10.62 -19.68
C LYS A 119 14.64 9.62 -19.43
N LYS A 120 14.74 9.07 -18.22
CA LYS A 120 15.74 8.06 -17.85
C LYS A 120 15.03 6.74 -17.60
N THR A 121 15.58 5.66 -18.14
CA THR A 121 15.16 4.30 -17.79
C THR A 121 15.34 4.09 -16.29
N ILE A 122 14.28 3.69 -15.62
CA ILE A 122 14.28 3.34 -14.21
C ILE A 122 14.12 1.82 -14.16
N PRO A 123 14.98 1.08 -13.44
CA PRO A 123 14.79 -0.35 -13.29
C PRO A 123 13.50 -0.63 -12.52
N GLU A 124 12.85 -1.76 -12.82
CA GLU A 124 11.81 -2.28 -11.94
C GLU A 124 12.39 -2.55 -10.55
N GLY A 125 11.58 -2.34 -9.54
CA GLY A 125 12.04 -2.57 -8.18
C GLY A 125 10.97 -2.35 -7.14
N ILE A 126 11.44 -2.29 -5.90
CA ILE A 126 10.65 -2.07 -4.71
C ILE A 126 11.24 -0.90 -3.95
N VAL A 127 10.39 0.04 -3.55
CA VAL A 127 10.80 1.14 -2.68
C VAL A 127 10.32 0.85 -1.27
N MET A 128 11.24 0.91 -0.31
CA MET A 128 10.93 0.81 1.12
C MET A 128 10.97 2.20 1.75
N VAL A 129 9.91 2.54 2.48
CA VAL A 129 9.81 3.76 3.27
C VAL A 129 9.68 3.39 4.74
N ASP A 130 10.63 3.89 5.51
CA ASP A 130 10.59 3.85 6.96
C ASP A 130 9.68 4.98 7.48
N VAL A 131 8.48 4.62 7.97
CA VAL A 131 7.46 5.62 8.31
C VAL A 131 7.72 6.16 9.71
N GLU A 132 8.29 7.35 9.73
CA GLU A 132 8.50 8.14 10.95
C GLU A 132 7.69 9.44 10.91
N LYS A 133 7.60 10.13 12.05
CA LYS A 133 6.80 11.36 12.16
C LYS A 133 7.23 12.43 11.16
N ARG A 134 8.53 12.46 10.81
CA ARG A 134 9.07 13.35 9.78
C ARG A 134 8.47 13.05 8.40
N ILE A 135 8.35 11.77 8.04
CA ILE A 135 7.79 11.35 6.75
C ILE A 135 6.30 11.69 6.68
N GLN A 136 5.53 11.43 7.73
CA GLN A 136 4.12 11.84 7.80
C GLN A 136 3.94 13.34 7.56
N LYS A 137 4.74 14.20 8.22
CA LYS A 137 4.68 15.65 8.01
C LYS A 137 5.00 16.07 6.58
N VAL A 138 5.92 15.37 5.90
CA VAL A 138 6.24 15.63 4.49
C VAL A 138 5.04 15.28 3.62
N VAL A 139 4.45 14.10 3.82
CA VAL A 139 3.27 13.64 3.07
C VAL A 139 2.06 14.56 3.33
N GLU A 140 1.77 14.91 4.58
CA GLU A 140 0.72 15.88 4.96
C GLU A 140 0.85 17.20 4.18
N LYS A 141 2.08 17.73 4.08
CA LYS A 141 2.35 18.95 3.34
C LYS A 141 2.09 18.79 1.84
N PHE A 142 2.54 17.68 1.23
CA PHE A 142 2.32 17.42 -0.19
C PHE A 142 0.84 17.23 -0.52
N VAL A 143 0.12 16.43 0.27
CA VAL A 143 -1.33 16.22 0.12
C VAL A 143 -2.08 17.53 0.27
N GLY A 144 -1.73 18.36 1.26
CA GLY A 144 -2.32 19.68 1.47
C GLY A 144 -2.07 20.70 0.34
N MET A 145 -1.13 20.44 -0.58
CA MET A 145 -0.93 21.25 -1.79
C MET A 145 -1.78 20.76 -2.98
N MET A 146 -2.27 19.53 -2.93
CA MET A 146 -3.08 18.90 -3.98
C MET A 146 -4.59 19.10 -3.78
N MET A 147 -5.01 19.40 -2.55
CA MET A 147 -6.41 19.62 -2.14
C MET A 147 -6.77 21.10 -2.01
#